data_AF-A0A3M1LHC0-F1
#
_entry.id   AF-A0A3M1LHC0-F1
#
_cell.length_a   1.000
_cell.length_b   1.000
_cell.length_c   1.000
_cell.angle_alpha   90.00
_cell.angle_beta   90.00
_cell.angle_gamma   90.00
#
_symmetry.space_group_name_H-M   'P 1'
#
loop_
_entity.id
_entity.type
_entity.pdbx_description
1 polymer ?
#
loop_
_entity_poly.entity_id
_entity_poly.type
_entity_poly.pdbx_seq_one_letter_code
_entity_poly.pdbx_strand_id
1 'polypeptide(L)'
;LISIKNYTHPYDNKLAMIIVWFAILLVGSKAIDFIQQQFGIEIGEIKEDNLLLKFFNLTTAPLKEEPIFRIMLIGLPACLFFTNKRFNYKEFLYTLWFPSRYVNNRKVYVLIITSAVIFGLLHILSGWEYGKFTQSTFAGILLGFVYYRYGLHASIILHWSANYFLTSYGLFTNAVFAFPWDDVINNPLLAWLDLLLTTIGIIGLALYAGLLIKRFRISLMDYS
;
A
#
# COMPACT_ATOMS: atom_id res chain seq x y z
N LEU A 1 -7.98 -32.57 26.59
CA LEU A 1 -8.42 -32.01 25.29
C LEU A 1 -8.48 -30.49 25.42
N ILE A 2 -7.38 -29.83 25.07
CA ILE A 2 -7.25 -28.37 25.15
C ILE A 2 -8.16 -27.79 24.06
N SER A 3 -9.09 -26.93 24.49
CA SER A 3 -10.07 -26.26 23.65
C SER A 3 -9.38 -25.43 22.56
N ILE A 4 -9.48 -25.90 21.31
CA ILE A 4 -9.08 -25.17 20.10
C ILE A 4 -10.17 -24.11 19.79
N LYS A 5 -10.46 -23.21 20.73
CA LYS A 5 -11.40 -22.09 20.52
C LYS A 5 -10.75 -20.70 20.48
N ASN A 6 -9.44 -20.61 20.68
CA ASN A 6 -8.72 -19.34 20.66
C ASN A 6 -7.75 -19.25 19.47
N TYR A 7 -8.24 -19.45 18.25
CA TYR A 7 -7.56 -18.84 17.11
C TYR A 7 -7.81 -17.33 17.20
N THR A 8 -6.86 -16.58 17.75
CA THR A 8 -6.81 -15.13 17.56
C THR A 8 -6.85 -14.89 16.05
N HIS A 9 -7.84 -14.13 15.57
CA HIS A 9 -8.02 -13.99 14.13
C HIS A 9 -6.81 -13.25 13.54
N PRO A 10 -6.34 -13.62 12.33
CA PRO A 10 -5.34 -12.81 11.61
C PRO A 10 -5.78 -11.35 11.42
N TYR A 11 -7.10 -11.12 11.41
CA TYR A 11 -7.73 -9.79 11.33
C TYR A 11 -7.59 -8.94 12.59
N ASP A 12 -7.38 -9.56 13.76
CA ASP A 12 -7.25 -8.84 15.02
C ASP A 12 -5.85 -8.22 15.13
N ASN A 13 -4.87 -8.81 14.46
CA ASN A 13 -3.51 -8.30 14.39
C ASN A 13 -3.35 -7.33 13.20
N LYS A 14 -3.42 -6.03 13.49
CA LYS A 14 -3.23 -4.96 12.50
C LYS A 14 -1.87 -5.05 11.79
N LEU A 15 -0.82 -5.50 12.47
CA LEU A 15 0.51 -5.66 11.87
C LEU A 15 0.52 -6.80 10.84
N ALA A 16 -0.10 -7.93 11.17
CA ALA A 16 -0.25 -9.04 10.22
C ALA A 16 -1.03 -8.62 8.97
N MET A 17 -2.08 -7.80 9.14
CA MET A 17 -2.82 -7.26 8.00
C MET A 17 -1.97 -6.32 7.14
N ILE A 18 -1.12 -5.48 7.73
CA ILE A 18 -0.20 -4.61 6.97
C ILE A 18 0.75 -5.46 6.10
N ILE A 19 1.26 -6.59 6.62
CA ILE A 19 2.11 -7.52 5.84
C ILE A 19 1.34 -8.09 4.64
N VAL A 20 0.07 -8.48 4.83
CA VAL A 20 -0.78 -8.94 3.71
C VAL A 20 -0.97 -7.84 2.68
N TRP A 21 -1.28 -6.61 3.10
CA TRP A 21 -1.43 -5.49 2.16
C TRP A 21 -0.11 -5.13 1.46
N PHE A 22 1.02 -5.27 2.13
CA PHE A 22 2.34 -5.12 1.50
C PHE A 22 2.56 -6.18 0.42
N ALA A 23 2.21 -7.44 0.68
CA ALA A 23 2.27 -8.50 -0.34
C ALA A 23 1.35 -8.21 -1.54
N ILE A 24 0.11 -7.76 -1.29
CA ILE A 24 -0.83 -7.36 -2.37
C ILE A 24 -0.24 -6.20 -3.19
N LEU A 25 0.27 -5.18 -2.51
CA LEU A 25 0.85 -4.00 -3.15
C LEU A 25 2.06 -4.39 -4.01
N LEU A 26 2.99 -5.19 -3.47
CA LEU A 26 4.20 -5.63 -4.15
C LEU A 26 3.86 -6.47 -5.39
N VAL A 27 3.12 -7.56 -5.21
CA VAL A 27 2.80 -8.50 -6.29
C VAL A 27 1.92 -7.82 -7.34
N GLY A 28 0.93 -7.03 -6.92
CA GLY A 28 0.05 -6.30 -7.83
C GLY A 28 0.78 -5.24 -8.63
N SER A 29 1.69 -4.48 -8.01
CA SER A 29 2.49 -3.46 -8.72
C SER A 29 3.40 -4.08 -9.77
N LYS A 30 3.97 -5.27 -9.50
CA LYS A 30 4.76 -6.02 -10.47
C LYS A 30 3.94 -6.64 -11.58
N ALA A 31 2.75 -7.14 -11.26
CA ALA A 31 1.85 -7.65 -12.28
C ALA A 31 1.45 -6.53 -13.26
N ILE A 32 1.17 -5.32 -12.73
CA ILE A 32 0.91 -4.13 -13.54
C ILE A 32 2.11 -3.81 -14.43
N ASP A 33 3.31 -3.69 -13.84
CA ASP A 33 4.54 -3.40 -14.58
C ASP A 33 4.80 -4.44 -15.69
N PHE A 34 4.72 -5.72 -15.36
CA PHE A 34 4.88 -6.82 -16.33
C PHE A 34 3.92 -6.70 -17.51
N ILE A 35 2.64 -6.40 -17.24
CA ILE A 35 1.63 -6.22 -18.29
C ILE A 35 1.96 -4.99 -19.13
N GLN A 36 2.33 -3.87 -18.51
CA GLN A 36 2.65 -2.61 -19.21
C GLN A 36 3.84 -2.75 -20.14
N GLN A 37 4.89 -3.46 -19.71
CA GLN A 37 6.06 -3.75 -20.53
C GLN A 37 5.73 -4.54 -21.80
N GLN A 38 4.69 -5.39 -21.78
CA GLN A 38 4.23 -6.09 -23.01
C GLN A 38 3.71 -5.11 -24.08
N PHE A 39 3.31 -3.91 -23.67
CA PHE A 39 2.84 -2.84 -24.55
C PHE A 39 3.88 -1.73 -24.75
N GLY A 40 5.12 -1.92 -24.28
CA GLY A 40 6.18 -0.92 -24.36
C GLY A 40 5.94 0.32 -23.49
N ILE A 41 5.11 0.19 -22.46
CA ILE A 41 4.83 1.28 -21.51
C ILE A 41 5.73 1.11 -20.30
N GLU A 42 6.66 2.04 -20.12
CA GLU A 42 7.60 2.03 -19.00
C GLU A 42 7.09 2.89 -17.84
N ILE A 43 7.36 2.44 -16.61
CA ILE A 43 7.11 3.21 -15.39
C ILE A 43 8.09 4.37 -15.26
N GLY A 44 9.29 4.19 -15.82
CA GLY A 44 10.37 5.17 -15.80
C GLY A 44 10.83 5.51 -14.39
N GLU A 45 11.57 6.61 -14.29
CA GLU A 45 12.27 6.99 -13.08
C GLU A 45 12.38 8.51 -12.98
N ILE A 46 12.38 9.05 -11.75
CA ILE A 46 12.62 10.48 -11.57
C ILE A 46 14.10 10.77 -11.79
N LYS A 47 14.41 11.72 -12.68
CA LYS A 47 15.75 12.25 -12.87
C LYS A 47 16.16 13.09 -11.65
N GLU A 48 16.94 12.49 -10.76
CA GLU A 48 17.54 13.15 -9.60
C GLU A 48 18.99 12.65 -9.50
N ASP A 49 19.92 13.57 -9.75
CA ASP A 49 21.35 13.24 -9.90
C ASP A 49 21.99 12.84 -8.55
N ASN A 50 21.45 13.35 -7.44
CA ASN A 50 21.95 13.02 -6.11
C ASN A 50 21.18 11.85 -5.50
N LEU A 51 21.79 10.67 -5.49
CA LEU A 51 21.19 9.44 -4.97
C LEU A 51 20.82 9.51 -3.48
N LEU A 52 21.58 10.25 -2.65
CA LEU A 52 21.24 10.43 -1.23
C LEU A 52 19.99 11.31 -1.08
N LEU A 53 19.88 12.36 -1.88
CA LEU A 53 18.69 13.21 -1.91
C LEU A 53 17.48 12.43 -2.44
N LYS A 54 17.64 11.62 -3.50
CA LYS A 54 16.62 10.71 -4.02
C LYS A 54 16.12 9.77 -2.92
N PHE A 55 17.02 9.12 -2.19
CA PHE A 55 16.68 8.24 -1.08
C PHE A 55 15.89 8.94 0.01
N PHE A 56 16.36 10.11 0.44
CA PHE A 56 15.71 10.92 1.46
C PHE A 56 14.31 11.33 1.01
N ASN A 57 14.15 11.77 -0.23
CA ASN A 57 12.87 12.17 -0.80
C ASN A 57 11.90 10.99 -0.88
N LEU A 58 12.31 9.84 -1.41
CA LEU A 58 11.48 8.63 -1.49
C LEU A 58 11.06 8.11 -0.10
N THR A 59 11.98 8.14 0.86
CA THR A 59 11.74 7.66 2.23
C THR A 59 10.83 8.59 3.03
N THR A 60 10.92 9.90 2.80
CA THR A 60 10.10 10.91 3.51
C THR A 60 8.80 11.25 2.77
N ALA A 61 8.64 10.87 1.50
CA ALA A 61 7.43 11.08 0.71
C ALA A 61 6.14 10.63 1.41
N PRO A 62 6.05 9.45 2.06
CA PRO A 62 4.85 9.03 2.78
C PRO A 62 4.39 10.02 3.86
N LEU A 63 5.33 10.73 4.51
CA LEU A 63 5.01 11.71 5.54
C LEU A 63 4.35 12.97 4.97
N LYS A 64 4.62 13.29 3.70
CA LYS A 64 4.05 14.43 3.00
C LYS A 64 2.75 14.04 2.29
N GLU A 65 2.76 12.92 1.58
CA GLU A 65 1.69 12.50 0.71
C GLU A 65 0.50 11.93 1.49
N GLU A 66 0.73 11.06 2.48
CA GLU A 66 -0.38 10.41 3.18
C GLU A 66 -1.29 11.41 3.93
N PRO A 67 -0.79 12.44 4.63
CA PRO A 67 -1.69 13.45 5.20
C PRO A 67 -2.56 14.16 4.16
N ILE A 68 -2.00 14.50 2.98
CA ILE A 68 -2.75 15.17 1.92
C ILE A 68 -3.82 14.22 1.34
N PHE A 69 -3.42 13.05 0.86
CA PHE A 69 -4.32 12.14 0.16
C PHE A 69 -5.28 11.38 1.07
N ARG A 70 -4.89 11.13 2.33
CA ARG A 70 -5.72 10.41 3.29
C ARG A 70 -6.54 11.34 4.14
N ILE A 71 -5.94 12.31 4.81
CA ILE A 71 -6.70 13.20 5.69
C ILE A 71 -7.52 14.18 4.84
N MET A 72 -6.89 14.91 3.91
CA MET A 72 -7.59 15.98 3.20
C MET A 72 -8.59 15.46 2.17
N LEU A 73 -8.22 14.45 1.37
CA LEU A 73 -9.09 13.98 0.27
C LEU A 73 -10.05 12.85 0.66
N ILE A 74 -9.80 12.13 1.76
CA ILE A 74 -10.67 11.02 2.20
C ILE A 74 -11.27 11.32 3.57
N GLY A 75 -10.46 11.52 4.60
CA GLY A 75 -10.88 11.65 6.00
C GLY A 75 -11.80 12.84 6.25
N LEU A 76 -11.40 14.04 5.82
CA LEU A 76 -12.18 15.26 6.00
C LEU A 76 -13.55 15.16 5.28
N PRO A 77 -13.63 14.86 3.96
CA PRO A 77 -14.92 14.69 3.31
C PRO A 77 -15.76 13.56 3.92
N ALA A 78 -15.14 12.46 4.33
CA ALA A 78 -15.85 11.36 4.98
C ALA A 78 -16.48 11.78 6.32
N CYS A 79 -15.75 12.53 7.15
CA CYS A 79 -16.26 13.08 8.40
C CYS A 79 -17.36 14.12 8.20
N LEU A 80 -17.31 14.91 7.13
CA LEU A 80 -18.27 15.98 6.87
C LEU A 80 -19.56 15.49 6.23
N PHE A 81 -19.48 14.53 5.31
CA PHE A 81 -20.62 14.14 4.47
C PHE A 81 -21.23 12.79 4.82
N PHE A 82 -20.49 11.90 5.49
CA PHE A 82 -20.90 10.50 5.63
C PHE A 82 -21.17 10.06 7.07
N THR A 83 -21.29 11.02 7.98
CA THR A 83 -21.68 10.77 9.36
C THR A 83 -22.58 11.90 9.88
N ASN A 84 -23.60 11.53 10.64
CA ASN A 84 -24.49 12.47 11.32
C ASN A 84 -24.03 12.78 12.75
N LYS A 85 -22.88 12.23 13.16
CA LYS A 85 -22.30 12.45 14.49
C LYS A 85 -21.78 13.88 14.58
N ARG A 86 -22.21 14.59 15.62
CA ARG A 86 -21.55 15.84 16.04
C ARG A 86 -20.30 15.48 16.82
N PHE A 87 -19.14 15.73 16.21
CA PHE A 87 -17.85 15.48 16.84
C PHE A 87 -17.48 16.63 17.77
N ASN A 88 -16.92 16.32 18.94
CA ASN A 88 -16.03 17.27 19.60
C ASN A 88 -14.63 17.24 18.95
N TYR A 89 -13.76 18.19 19.31
CA TYR A 89 -12.43 18.31 18.68
C TYR A 89 -11.57 17.04 18.80
N LYS A 90 -11.61 16.34 19.94
CA LYS A 90 -10.82 15.10 20.13
C LYS A 90 -11.34 13.98 19.25
N GLU A 91 -12.66 13.81 19.20
CA GLU A 91 -13.29 12.78 18.38
C GLU A 91 -13.10 13.06 16.89
N PHE A 92 -13.12 14.33 16.48
CA PHE A 92 -12.85 14.71 15.09
C PHE A 92 -11.43 14.31 14.68
N LEU A 93 -10.42 14.72 15.44
CA LEU A 93 -9.02 14.36 15.18
C LEU A 93 -8.79 12.84 15.23
N TYR A 94 -9.43 12.16 16.19
CA TYR A 94 -9.36 10.70 16.27
C TYR A 94 -9.98 10.03 15.06
N THR A 95 -11.08 10.56 14.51
CA THR A 95 -11.71 10.03 13.30
C THR A 95 -10.83 10.25 12.07
N LEU A 96 -10.14 11.39 11.96
CA LEU A 96 -9.15 11.61 10.90
C LEU A 96 -7.99 10.62 10.98
N TRP A 97 -7.63 10.17 12.17
CA TRP A 97 -6.60 9.15 12.37
C TRP A 97 -7.12 7.71 12.13
N PHE A 98 -8.38 7.45 12.48
CA PHE A 98 -9.06 6.13 12.38
C PHE A 98 -10.50 6.26 11.82
N PRO A 99 -10.67 6.44 10.50
CA PRO A 99 -11.98 6.76 9.92
C PRO A 99 -13.06 5.71 10.17
N SER A 100 -12.74 4.41 10.04
CA SER A 100 -13.73 3.33 10.20
C SER A 100 -14.37 3.25 11.57
N ARG A 101 -13.85 3.96 12.59
CA ARG A 101 -14.44 3.96 13.92
C ARG A 101 -15.79 4.68 13.96
N TYR A 102 -15.93 5.77 13.20
CA TYR A 102 -17.11 6.63 13.23
C TYR A 102 -17.73 6.88 11.86
N VAL A 103 -17.02 6.56 10.77
CA VAL A 103 -17.55 6.61 9.41
C VAL A 103 -17.78 5.18 8.91
N ASN A 104 -19.05 4.77 8.83
CA ASN A 104 -19.45 3.49 8.26
C ASN A 104 -20.37 3.72 7.05
N ASN A 105 -19.78 4.15 5.94
CA ASN A 105 -20.52 4.47 4.72
C ASN A 105 -19.76 3.99 3.48
N ARG A 106 -20.43 3.24 2.61
CA ARG A 106 -19.85 2.71 1.37
C ARG A 106 -19.45 3.81 0.38
N LYS A 107 -20.01 5.01 0.48
CA LYS A 107 -19.63 6.15 -0.36
C LYS A 107 -18.18 6.59 -0.15
N VAL A 108 -17.54 6.18 0.96
CA VAL A 108 -16.09 6.39 1.17
C VAL A 108 -15.25 5.73 0.07
N TYR A 109 -15.71 4.61 -0.52
CA TYR A 109 -14.98 3.97 -1.63
C TYR A 109 -14.87 4.87 -2.86
N VAL A 110 -15.85 5.74 -3.10
CA VAL A 110 -15.76 6.74 -4.18
C VAL A 110 -14.65 7.74 -3.88
N LEU A 111 -14.54 8.23 -2.64
CA LEU A 111 -13.44 9.13 -2.24
C LEU A 111 -12.07 8.46 -2.39
N ILE A 112 -11.97 7.16 -2.03
CA ILE A 112 -10.74 6.39 -2.19
C ILE A 112 -10.34 6.32 -3.67
N ILE A 113 -11.26 5.95 -4.55
CA ILE A 113 -10.98 5.83 -5.99
C ILE A 113 -10.59 7.19 -6.58
N THR A 114 -11.35 8.25 -6.27
CA THR A 114 -11.03 9.61 -6.75
C THR A 114 -9.66 10.08 -6.25
N SER A 115 -9.37 9.91 -4.96
CA SER A 115 -8.07 10.26 -4.37
C SER A 115 -6.93 9.47 -5.03
N ALA A 116 -7.14 8.19 -5.33
CA ALA A 116 -6.15 7.34 -5.98
C ALA A 116 -5.85 7.74 -7.44
N VAL A 117 -6.88 8.13 -8.22
CA VAL A 117 -6.68 8.63 -9.59
C VAL A 117 -5.89 9.95 -9.55
N ILE A 118 -6.23 10.86 -8.64
CA ILE A 118 -5.47 12.12 -8.47
C ILE A 118 -4.03 11.81 -8.06
N PHE A 119 -3.83 10.85 -7.15
CA PHE A 119 -2.50 10.40 -6.72
C PHE A 119 -1.67 9.94 -7.92
N GLY A 120 -2.24 9.11 -8.79
CA GLY A 120 -1.52 8.65 -9.97
C GLY A 120 -1.26 9.73 -11.01
N LEU A 121 -2.20 10.66 -11.21
CA LEU A 121 -1.98 11.82 -12.10
C LEU A 121 -0.83 12.70 -11.59
N LEU A 122 -0.78 12.95 -10.29
CA LEU A 122 0.30 13.77 -9.70
C LEU A 122 1.68 13.10 -9.84
N HIS A 123 1.77 11.78 -9.91
CA HIS A 123 3.05 11.11 -10.19
C HIS A 123 3.57 11.45 -11.59
N ILE A 124 2.71 11.44 -12.61
CA ILE A 124 3.09 11.85 -13.97
C ILE A 124 3.53 13.32 -13.99
N LEU A 125 2.75 14.19 -13.35
CA LEU A 125 3.07 15.63 -13.28
C LEU A 125 4.34 15.93 -12.46
N SER A 126 4.78 15.00 -11.62
CA SER A 126 6.02 15.11 -10.83
C SER A 126 7.24 14.57 -11.58
N GLY A 127 7.09 14.16 -12.84
CA GLY A 127 8.21 13.76 -13.70
C GLY A 127 8.38 12.24 -13.89
N TRP A 128 7.42 11.41 -13.47
CA TRP A 128 7.41 9.99 -13.82
C TRP A 128 6.85 9.75 -15.22
N GLU A 129 7.25 8.62 -15.84
CA GLU A 129 6.72 8.20 -17.13
C GLU A 129 5.28 7.69 -17.02
N TYR A 130 4.58 7.64 -18.16
CA TYR A 130 3.15 7.28 -18.25
C TYR A 130 2.81 5.96 -17.59
N GLY A 131 3.73 4.98 -17.57
CA GLY A 131 3.51 3.71 -16.91
C GLY A 131 3.25 3.84 -15.41
N LYS A 132 3.80 4.87 -14.77
CA LYS A 132 3.61 5.12 -13.34
C LYS A 132 2.16 5.38 -12.97
N PHE A 133 1.34 5.93 -13.88
CA PHE A 133 -0.04 6.30 -13.59
C PHE A 133 -0.87 5.13 -13.04
N THR A 134 -0.86 3.99 -13.72
CA THR A 134 -1.66 2.81 -13.33
C THR A 134 -1.12 2.16 -12.06
N GLN A 135 0.20 2.06 -11.93
CA GLN A 135 0.87 1.50 -10.75
C GLN A 135 0.58 2.35 -9.49
N SER A 136 0.75 3.66 -9.59
CA SER A 136 0.49 4.60 -8.49
C SER A 136 -1.01 4.73 -8.19
N THR A 137 -1.90 4.68 -9.19
CA THR A 137 -3.35 4.60 -8.95
C THR A 137 -3.72 3.33 -8.17
N PHE A 138 -3.17 2.17 -8.56
CA PHE A 138 -3.37 0.93 -7.82
C PHE A 138 -2.88 1.03 -6.38
N ALA A 139 -1.66 1.54 -6.16
CA ALA A 139 -1.12 1.79 -4.83
C ALA A 139 -2.01 2.75 -4.03
N GLY A 140 -2.49 3.83 -4.65
CA GLY A 140 -3.38 4.82 -4.04
C GLY A 140 -4.71 4.24 -3.57
N ILE A 141 -5.29 3.28 -4.31
CA ILE A 141 -6.50 2.56 -3.90
C ILE A 141 -6.22 1.74 -2.64
N LEU A 142 -5.13 0.96 -2.64
CA LEU A 142 -4.76 0.11 -1.50
C LEU A 142 -4.46 0.95 -0.25
N LEU A 143 -3.67 2.00 -0.39
CA LEU A 143 -3.34 2.92 0.69
C LEU A 143 -4.58 3.64 1.22
N GLY A 144 -5.48 4.10 0.34
CA GLY A 144 -6.76 4.69 0.74
C GLY A 144 -7.65 3.71 1.51
N PHE A 145 -7.71 2.45 1.09
CA PHE A 145 -8.41 1.39 1.81
C PHE A 145 -7.77 1.11 3.18
N VAL A 146 -6.44 0.99 3.22
CA VAL A 146 -5.69 0.71 4.46
C VAL A 146 -5.86 1.85 5.45
N TYR A 147 -5.80 3.09 4.99
CA TYR A 147 -6.12 4.26 5.79
C TYR A 147 -7.53 4.17 6.38
N TYR A 148 -8.55 3.95 5.54
CA TYR A 148 -9.93 3.89 5.99
C TYR A 148 -10.13 2.80 7.06
N ARG A 149 -9.57 1.61 6.84
CA ARG A 149 -9.84 0.41 7.65
C ARG A 149 -8.94 0.23 8.87
N TYR A 150 -7.68 0.67 8.79
CA TYR A 150 -6.65 0.44 9.81
C TYR A 150 -6.08 1.73 10.39
N GLY A 151 -6.20 2.86 9.69
CA GLY A 151 -5.81 4.20 10.15
C GLY A 151 -4.59 4.79 9.44
N LEU A 152 -4.29 6.06 9.72
CA LEU A 152 -3.24 6.83 9.03
C LEU A 152 -1.85 6.21 9.14
N HIS A 153 -1.42 5.89 10.36
CA HIS A 153 -0.16 5.20 10.65
C HIS A 153 0.03 3.91 9.83
N ALA A 154 -1.02 3.10 9.62
CA ALA A 154 -0.92 1.87 8.84
C ALA A 154 -0.65 2.16 7.36
N SER A 155 -1.29 3.20 6.81
CA SER A 155 -1.06 3.66 5.44
C SER A 155 0.37 4.21 5.27
N ILE A 156 0.84 5.02 6.22
CA ILE A 156 2.21 5.55 6.23
C ILE A 156 3.25 4.41 6.25
N ILE A 157 3.09 3.42 7.13
CA ILE A 157 4.02 2.29 7.23
C ILE A 157 4.02 1.48 5.93
N LEU A 158 2.85 1.22 5.34
CA LEU A 158 2.75 0.48 4.09
C LEU A 158 3.44 1.22 2.94
N HIS A 159 3.15 2.50 2.77
CA HIS A 159 3.77 3.35 1.73
C HIS A 159 5.28 3.46 1.95
N TRP A 160 5.71 3.75 3.18
CA TRP A 160 7.13 3.79 3.53
C TRP A 160 7.83 2.48 3.21
N SER A 161 7.24 1.34 3.57
CA SER A 161 7.83 0.03 3.29
C SER A 161 8.02 -0.22 1.79
N ALA A 162 7.06 0.21 0.96
CA ALA A 162 7.13 0.10 -0.49
C ALA A 162 8.26 0.94 -1.10
N ASN A 163 8.48 2.15 -0.59
CA ASN A 163 9.54 3.03 -1.08
C ASN A 163 10.92 2.70 -0.48
N TYR A 164 10.96 2.22 0.76
CA TYR A 164 12.20 2.09 1.51
C TYR A 164 12.95 0.79 1.19
N PHE A 165 12.24 -0.35 1.10
CA PHE A 165 12.88 -1.66 1.19
C PHE A 165 13.88 -1.91 0.05
N LEU A 166 13.42 -1.99 -1.20
CA LEU A 166 14.31 -2.28 -2.33
C LEU A 166 15.29 -1.12 -2.59
N THR A 167 14.84 0.14 -2.44
CA THR A 167 15.70 1.31 -2.65
C THR A 167 16.89 1.34 -1.69
N SER A 168 16.70 0.99 -0.40
CA SER A 168 17.80 0.96 0.57
C SER A 168 18.90 -0.03 0.17
N TYR A 169 18.51 -1.23 -0.24
CA TYR A 169 19.47 -2.25 -0.66
C TYR A 169 20.13 -1.93 -2.00
N GLY A 170 19.38 -1.34 -2.94
CA GLY A 170 19.92 -0.93 -4.23
C GLY A 170 21.01 0.13 -4.08
N LEU A 171 20.75 1.15 -3.27
CA LEU A 171 21.73 2.20 -2.97
C LEU A 171 22.93 1.68 -2.20
N PHE A 172 22.72 0.77 -1.24
CA PHE A 172 23.81 0.11 -0.54
C PHE A 172 24.75 -0.61 -1.52
N THR A 173 24.20 -1.41 -2.42
CA THR A 173 25.01 -2.13 -3.42
C THR A 173 25.67 -1.22 -4.43
N ASN A 174 25.04 -0.10 -4.77
CA ASN A 174 25.66 0.91 -5.63
C ASN A 174 26.87 1.55 -4.94
N ALA A 175 26.74 1.91 -3.67
CA ALA A 175 27.82 2.51 -2.91
C ALA A 175 28.99 1.55 -2.66
N VAL A 176 28.73 0.26 -2.42
CA VAL A 176 29.76 -0.72 -2.04
C VAL A 176 30.35 -1.45 -3.25
N PHE A 177 29.53 -1.77 -4.25
CA PHE A 177 29.90 -2.64 -5.38
C PHE A 177 29.76 -1.98 -6.75
N ALA A 178 29.32 -0.72 -6.83
CA ALA A 178 29.04 0.00 -8.08
C ALA A 178 28.01 -0.67 -8.99
N PHE A 179 27.15 -1.55 -8.46
CA PHE A 179 26.00 -2.06 -9.20
C PHE A 179 24.96 -0.95 -9.41
N PRO A 180 24.20 -0.95 -10.50
CA PRO A 180 23.09 -0.01 -10.65
C PRO A 180 22.08 -0.21 -9.51
N TRP A 181 21.56 0.89 -8.97
CA TRP A 181 20.71 0.85 -7.76
C TRP A 181 19.23 0.56 -8.09
N ASP A 182 18.83 0.76 -9.34
CA ASP A 182 17.47 0.68 -9.88
C ASP A 182 17.29 -0.45 -10.91
N ASP A 183 18.37 -1.12 -11.29
CA ASP A 183 18.34 -2.23 -12.24
C ASP A 183 18.41 -3.58 -11.52
N VAL A 184 17.26 -4.24 -11.42
CA VAL A 184 17.15 -5.55 -10.78
C VAL A 184 17.89 -6.63 -11.58
N ILE A 185 18.01 -6.50 -12.90
CA ILE A 185 18.67 -7.51 -13.76
C ILE A 185 20.18 -7.45 -13.55
N ASN A 186 20.74 -6.25 -13.48
CA ASN A 186 22.19 -6.01 -13.37
C ASN A 186 22.69 -5.91 -11.91
N ASN A 187 21.83 -6.12 -10.92
CA ASN A 187 22.18 -6.09 -9.51
C ASN A 187 21.80 -7.40 -8.80
N PRO A 188 22.78 -8.29 -8.51
CA PRO A 188 22.50 -9.61 -7.97
C PRO A 188 21.75 -9.61 -6.63
N LEU A 189 22.09 -8.72 -5.69
CA LEU A 189 21.42 -8.67 -4.39
C LEU A 189 19.98 -8.19 -4.55
N LEU A 190 19.74 -7.16 -5.37
CA LEU A 190 18.40 -6.71 -5.68
C LEU A 190 17.58 -7.81 -6.34
N ALA A 191 18.12 -8.50 -7.35
CA ALA A 191 17.47 -9.64 -8.00
C ALA A 191 17.00 -10.69 -6.99
N TRP A 192 17.88 -11.07 -6.06
CA TRP A 192 17.57 -12.05 -5.02
C TRP A 192 16.50 -11.56 -4.04
N LEU A 193 16.60 -10.33 -3.55
CA LEU A 193 15.62 -9.75 -2.63
C LEU A 193 14.25 -9.60 -3.31
N ASP A 194 14.26 -9.14 -4.55
CA ASP A 194 13.09 -8.96 -5.38
C ASP A 194 12.34 -10.28 -5.60
N LEU A 195 13.07 -11.34 -5.99
CA LEU A 195 12.54 -12.68 -6.16
C LEU A 195 12.01 -13.26 -4.84
N LEU A 196 12.79 -13.14 -3.75
CA LEU A 196 12.42 -13.65 -2.43
C LEU A 196 11.13 -13.02 -1.93
N LEU A 197 11.05 -11.68 -1.94
CA LEU A 197 9.87 -10.95 -1.49
C LEU A 197 8.63 -11.28 -2.32
N THR A 198 8.80 -11.40 -3.64
CA THR A 198 7.69 -11.76 -4.53
C THR A 198 7.19 -13.17 -4.26
N THR A 199 8.12 -14.11 -4.08
CA THR A 199 7.78 -15.51 -3.82
C THR A 199 7.05 -15.66 -2.48
N ILE A 200 7.58 -15.02 -1.42
CA ILE A 200 6.92 -14.99 -0.11
C ILE A 200 5.56 -14.30 -0.20
N GLY A 201 5.47 -13.20 -0.96
CA GLY A 201 4.21 -12.49 -1.21
C GLY A 201 3.16 -13.39 -1.86
N ILE A 202 3.51 -14.07 -2.95
CA ILE A 202 2.61 -14.99 -3.68
C ILE A 202 2.16 -16.13 -2.77
N ILE A 203 3.09 -16.78 -2.06
CA ILE A 203 2.77 -17.88 -1.13
C ILE A 203 1.84 -17.36 -0.02
N GLY A 204 2.15 -16.22 0.58
CA GLY A 204 1.34 -15.60 1.62
C GLY A 204 -0.08 -15.30 1.16
N LEU A 205 -0.23 -14.76 -0.05
CA LEU A 205 -1.54 -14.49 -0.66
C LEU A 205 -2.32 -15.77 -0.94
N ALA A 206 -1.67 -16.82 -1.45
CA ALA A 206 -2.30 -18.11 -1.71
C ALA A 206 -2.81 -18.76 -0.41
N LEU A 207 -2.00 -18.74 0.65
CA LEU A 207 -2.40 -19.23 1.98
C LEU A 207 -3.58 -18.43 2.53
N TYR A 208 -3.51 -17.10 2.45
CA TYR A 208 -4.58 -16.22 2.90
C TYR A 208 -5.89 -16.44 2.13
N ALA A 209 -5.83 -16.62 0.81
CA ALA A 209 -6.99 -16.97 -0.01
C ALA A 209 -7.58 -18.34 0.38
N GLY A 210 -6.74 -19.34 0.64
CA GLY A 210 -7.17 -20.66 1.12
C GLY A 210 -7.92 -20.58 2.46
N LEU A 211 -7.48 -19.71 3.37
CA LEU A 211 -8.17 -19.46 4.64
C LEU A 211 -9.54 -18.79 4.44
N LEU A 212 -9.63 -17.82 3.51
CA LEU A 212 -10.89 -17.17 3.15
C LEU A 212 -11.90 -18.16 2.57
N ILE A 213 -11.47 -19.04 1.66
CA ILE A 213 -12.33 -20.06 1.05
C ILE A 213 -12.85 -21.04 2.11
N LYS A 214 -11.97 -21.54 2.99
CA LYS A 214 -12.37 -22.43 4.10
C LYS A 214 -13.42 -21.76 4.99
N ARG A 215 -13.24 -20.48 5.32
CA ARG A 215 -14.20 -19.72 6.13
C ARG A 215 -15.55 -19.58 5.43
N PHE A 216 -15.55 -19.24 4.15
CA PHE A 216 -16.79 -19.11 3.38
C PHE A 216 -17.55 -20.45 3.36
N ARG A 217 -16.84 -21.56 3.19
CA ARG A 217 -17.42 -22.90 3.22
C ARG A 217 -18.03 -23.26 4.59
N ILE A 218 -17.33 -22.96 5.69
CA ILE A 218 -17.86 -23.19 7.05
C ILE A 218 -19.11 -22.33 7.28
N SER A 219 -19.07 -21.06 6.91
CA SER A 219 -20.25 -20.18 7.04
C SER A 219 -21.46 -20.72 6.29
N LEU A 220 -21.29 -21.30 5.10
CA LEU A 220 -22.39 -21.91 4.36
C LEU A 220 -22.98 -23.15 5.05
N MET A 221 -22.14 -23.94 5.74
CA MET A 221 -22.57 -25.12 6.49
C MET A 221 -23.31 -24.75 7.79
N ASP A 222 -22.96 -23.63 8.42
CA ASP A 222 -23.67 -23.13 9.62
C ASP A 222 -25.08 -22.58 9.29
N TYR A 223 -25.40 -22.34 8.01
CA TYR A 223 -26.71 -21.89 7.53
C TYR A 223 -27.58 -23.03 6.95
N SER A 224 -27.07 -24.26 6.85
CA SER A 224 -27.79 -25.46 6.37
C SER A 224 -28.21 -26.37 7.50
#